data_AF-A0A9W7LDF3-F1
#
_entry.id   AF-A0A9W7LDF3-F1
#
_cell.length_a   1.000
_cell.length_b   1.000
_cell.length_c   1.000
_cell.angle_alpha   90.00
_cell.angle_beta   90.00
_cell.angle_gamma   90.00
#
_symmetry.space_group_name_H-M   'P 1'
#
loop_
_entity.id
_entity.type
_entity.pdbx_description
1 polymer ?
#
loop_
_entity_poly.entity_id
_entity_poly.type
_entity_poly.pdbx_seq_one_letter_code
_entity_poly.pdbx_strand_id
1 'polypeptide(L)'
;MLRLLISSLTRIHTGSDSLPSRTLCWSLSHLHGLPGEGVVDHRVNVVKTHWPERKGWWGGEGRRAVVVVRNYWDTVKSYWNMCVTNTHDKRATEEVKIMWGEKWRRMVKNEAKVWRVFHEWWMEEGRVEDICVLRFEDIVGGGERRNREIERLMRFIEGGEGGGIIGGERNRNNAKAAAASGYKVKPGGVGKAMKDFTEEMVADANEEAGEMLRMLGYEDVCKGGAVRDVDMEGIRDAFNRGRKKVEDKLDGTVRINKGQEIRREDDEFGRKMTEWRRSKTDNDTKPFPTVER
;
A
#
# COMPACT_ATOMS: atom_id res chain seq x y z
N MET A 1 1.05 3.06 8.77
CA MET A 1 0.03 2.31 9.55
C MET A 1 0.39 0.85 9.74
N LEU A 2 0.37 -0.03 8.71
CA LEU A 2 0.69 -1.45 8.91
C LEU A 2 2.04 -1.67 9.60
N ARG A 3 3.05 -0.91 9.18
CA ARG A 3 4.37 -0.91 9.81
C ARG A 3 4.38 -0.52 11.29
N LEU A 4 3.56 0.46 11.68
CA LEU A 4 3.38 0.84 13.08
C LEU A 4 2.70 -0.29 13.86
N LEU A 5 1.69 -0.93 13.27
CA LEU A 5 1.01 -2.07 13.85
C LEU A 5 1.96 -3.25 14.07
N ILE A 6 2.75 -3.63 13.04
CA ILE A 6 3.77 -4.68 13.14
C ILE A 6 4.80 -4.31 14.21
N SER A 7 5.32 -3.08 14.21
CA SER A 7 6.32 -2.66 15.19
C SER A 7 5.76 -2.67 16.62
N SER A 8 4.51 -2.27 16.80
CA SER A 8 3.84 -2.28 18.10
C SER A 8 3.61 -3.70 18.63
N LEU A 9 3.26 -4.64 17.73
CA LEU A 9 2.95 -6.03 18.09
C LEU A 9 4.21 -6.85 18.33
N THR A 10 5.22 -6.69 17.47
CA THR A 10 6.47 -7.47 17.52
C THR A 10 7.54 -6.85 18.42
N ARG A 11 7.41 -5.55 18.75
CA ARG A 11 8.47 -4.73 19.38
C ARG A 11 9.75 -4.61 18.54
N ILE A 12 9.69 -4.94 17.25
CA ILE A 12 10.80 -4.82 16.31
C ILE A 12 10.48 -3.70 15.32
N HIS A 13 11.43 -2.80 15.10
CA HIS A 13 11.24 -1.74 14.12
C HIS A 13 11.15 -2.31 12.69
N THR A 14 10.35 -1.65 11.86
CA THR A 14 10.24 -1.98 10.44
C THR A 14 11.02 -0.98 9.59
N GLY A 15 11.63 -1.49 8.53
CA GLY A 15 12.44 -0.77 7.56
C GLY A 15 11.68 -0.21 6.36
N SER A 16 12.38 0.56 5.52
CA SER A 16 11.92 0.87 4.16
C SER A 16 13.09 1.05 3.20
N ASP A 17 12.87 0.76 1.92
CA ASP A 17 13.83 1.01 0.84
C ASP A 17 13.82 2.48 0.36
N SER A 18 13.36 3.42 1.19
CA SER A 18 13.34 4.85 0.84
C SER A 18 14.69 5.49 1.13
N LEU A 19 15.13 6.39 0.24
CA LEU A 19 16.36 7.16 0.50
C LEU A 19 16.16 8.05 1.75
N PRO A 20 17.03 7.95 2.79
CA PRO A 20 16.87 8.68 4.05
C PRO A 20 16.77 10.20 3.91
N SER A 21 17.41 10.78 2.89
CA SER A 21 17.42 12.24 2.65
C SER A 21 16.12 12.78 2.05
N ARG A 22 15.14 11.94 1.70
CA ARG A 22 13.86 12.41 1.15
C ARG A 22 12.96 13.01 2.23
N THR A 23 12.31 14.13 1.93
CA THR A 23 11.41 14.85 2.86
C THR A 23 10.35 13.94 3.50
N LEU A 24 9.67 13.11 2.70
CA LEU A 24 8.65 12.18 3.21
C LEU A 24 9.25 11.10 4.13
N CYS A 25 10.46 10.61 3.81
CA CYS A 25 11.19 9.65 4.64
C CYS A 25 11.51 10.25 6.00
N TRP A 26 12.06 11.47 6.00
CA TRP A 26 12.36 12.23 7.22
C TRP A 26 11.11 12.45 8.07
N SER A 27 10.00 12.89 7.45
CA SER A 27 8.71 13.13 8.12
C SER A 27 8.18 11.87 8.79
N LEU A 28 8.21 10.72 8.10
CA LEU A 28 7.76 9.44 8.66
C LEU A 28 8.62 9.02 9.85
N SER A 29 9.94 9.22 9.78
CA SER A 29 10.87 8.91 10.85
C SER A 29 10.68 9.78 12.10
N HIS A 30 10.63 11.10 11.93
CA HIS A 30 10.71 12.05 13.04
C HIS A 30 9.34 12.50 13.57
N LEU A 31 8.31 12.50 12.72
CA LEU A 31 6.98 13.04 13.06
C LEU A 31 5.89 11.98 13.16
N HIS A 32 6.08 10.78 12.58
CA HIS A 32 5.04 9.75 12.53
C HIS A 32 5.43 8.41 13.15
N GLY A 33 6.50 8.38 13.95
CA GLY A 33 6.85 7.22 14.78
C GLY A 33 7.37 6.00 14.01
N LEU A 34 7.97 6.20 12.83
CA LEU A 34 8.61 5.14 12.04
C LEU A 34 10.14 5.30 12.02
N PRO A 35 10.85 5.10 13.15
CA PRO A 35 12.28 5.37 13.25
C PRO A 35 13.16 4.49 12.35
N GLY A 36 12.61 3.40 11.78
CA GLY A 36 13.29 2.54 10.82
C GLY A 36 13.14 2.97 9.35
N GLU A 37 12.58 4.14 9.05
CA GLU A 37 12.56 4.65 7.67
C GLU A 37 13.97 4.75 7.06
N GLY A 38 14.15 4.19 5.86
CA GLY A 38 15.44 4.12 5.19
C GLY A 38 16.43 3.11 5.78
N VAL A 39 16.04 2.33 6.80
CA VAL A 39 16.83 1.22 7.34
C VAL A 39 16.45 -0.07 6.64
N VAL A 40 17.45 -0.84 6.21
CA VAL A 40 17.31 -2.08 5.41
C VAL A 40 18.26 -3.20 5.85
N ASP A 41 18.96 -3.02 6.97
CA ASP A 41 19.93 -3.99 7.49
C ASP A 41 19.33 -4.86 8.61
N HIS A 42 20.19 -5.62 9.30
CA HIS A 42 19.83 -6.55 10.37
C HIS A 42 19.06 -5.92 11.56
N ARG A 43 18.94 -4.58 11.64
CA ARG A 43 18.15 -3.90 12.68
C ARG A 43 16.65 -4.01 12.45
N VAL A 44 16.20 -4.42 11.26
CA VAL A 44 14.78 -4.53 10.90
C VAL A 44 14.47 -5.90 10.29
N ASN A 45 13.30 -6.46 10.61
CA ASN A 45 12.88 -7.77 10.11
C ASN A 45 11.84 -7.69 8.97
N VAL A 46 11.28 -6.50 8.73
CA VAL A 46 10.32 -6.25 7.67
C VAL A 46 10.73 -4.96 6.97
N VAL A 47 10.99 -5.03 5.67
CA VAL A 47 11.34 -3.87 4.83
C VAL A 47 10.17 -3.56 3.91
N LYS A 48 9.66 -2.34 3.97
CA LYS A 48 8.64 -1.87 3.02
C LYS A 48 9.28 -1.42 1.72
N THR A 49 8.67 -1.81 0.61
CA THR A 49 9.01 -1.37 -0.74
C THR A 49 7.76 -0.99 -1.53
N HIS A 50 7.94 -0.24 -2.62
CA HIS A 50 6.93 -0.06 -3.68
C HIS A 50 7.30 -0.80 -4.95
N TRP A 51 8.33 -1.64 -4.93
CA TRP A 51 8.66 -2.52 -6.04
C TRP A 51 7.46 -3.40 -6.42
N PRO A 52 7.15 -3.59 -7.71
CA PRO A 52 7.88 -3.12 -8.90
C PRO A 52 7.34 -1.83 -9.52
N GLU A 53 6.47 -1.06 -8.84
CA GLU A 53 6.00 0.23 -9.38
C GLU A 53 7.17 1.17 -9.70
N ARG A 54 8.19 1.19 -8.82
CA ARG A 54 9.45 1.88 -9.03
C ARG A 54 10.57 1.25 -8.20
N LYS A 55 11.82 1.50 -8.60
CA LYS A 55 13.02 1.17 -7.81
C LYS A 55 13.11 2.04 -6.55
N GLY A 56 13.38 1.39 -5.43
CA GLY A 56 13.84 2.00 -4.20
C GLY A 56 15.33 2.30 -4.21
N TRP A 57 15.83 2.72 -3.05
CA TRP A 57 17.25 3.02 -2.80
C TRP A 57 18.10 1.76 -2.65
N TRP A 58 17.53 0.68 -2.11
CA TRP A 58 18.26 -0.54 -1.80
C TRP A 58 17.70 -1.73 -2.57
N GLY A 59 18.55 -2.47 -3.27
CA GLY A 59 18.20 -3.76 -3.86
C GLY A 59 18.57 -4.90 -2.95
N GLY A 60 17.66 -5.87 -2.82
CA GLY A 60 17.89 -7.02 -1.95
C GLY A 60 16.85 -8.10 -2.12
N GLU A 61 16.84 -9.04 -1.19
CA GLU A 61 16.11 -10.29 -1.32
C GLU A 61 15.26 -10.54 -0.07
N GLY A 62 14.04 -11.02 -0.27
CA GLY A 62 13.10 -11.36 0.80
C GLY A 62 12.63 -12.80 0.64
N ARG A 63 12.40 -13.50 1.76
CA ARG A 63 11.85 -14.87 1.78
C ARG A 63 10.32 -14.92 1.81
N ARG A 64 9.71 -13.85 2.30
CA ARG A 64 8.26 -13.69 2.44
C ARG A 64 7.83 -12.32 1.99
N ALA A 65 6.61 -12.21 1.47
CA ALA A 65 6.03 -10.94 1.10
C ALA A 65 4.66 -10.72 1.74
N VAL A 66 4.48 -9.54 2.34
CA VAL A 66 3.16 -9.06 2.76
C VAL A 66 2.70 -8.03 1.74
N VAL A 67 1.64 -8.34 1.01
CA VAL A 67 1.04 -7.45 0.01
C VAL A 67 -0.18 -6.78 0.61
N VAL A 68 -0.09 -5.46 0.76
CA VAL A 68 -1.17 -4.63 1.29
C VAL A 68 -1.93 -4.00 0.14
N VAL A 69 -3.17 -4.43 -0.01
CA VAL A 69 -4.12 -3.85 -0.96
C VAL A 69 -4.94 -2.78 -0.23
N ARG A 70 -5.25 -1.69 -0.92
CA ARG A 70 -6.23 -0.71 -0.47
C ARG A 70 -7.17 -0.42 -1.63
N ASN A 71 -8.43 -0.06 -1.34
CA ASN A 71 -9.37 0.28 -2.39
C ASN A 71 -8.78 1.36 -3.33
N TYR A 72 -9.02 1.17 -4.62
CA TYR A 72 -8.40 2.00 -5.66
C TYR A 72 -8.71 3.50 -5.48
N TRP A 73 -9.98 3.84 -5.24
CA TRP A 73 -10.46 5.21 -5.15
C TRP A 73 -9.81 6.02 -4.01
N ASP A 74 -9.72 5.46 -2.80
CA ASP A 74 -9.06 6.17 -1.70
C ASP A 74 -7.52 6.14 -1.86
N THR A 75 -6.97 5.13 -2.55
CA THR A 75 -5.54 5.06 -2.88
C THR A 75 -5.13 6.19 -3.82
N VAL A 76 -5.79 6.33 -4.97
CA VAL A 76 -5.43 7.34 -5.98
C VAL A 76 -5.67 8.77 -5.46
N LYS A 77 -6.75 9.01 -4.71
CA LYS A 77 -6.95 10.30 -4.04
C LYS A 77 -5.88 10.59 -2.99
N SER A 78 -5.49 9.58 -2.20
CA SER A 78 -4.42 9.77 -1.23
C SER A 78 -3.08 10.03 -1.92
N TYR A 79 -2.84 9.38 -3.06
CA TYR A 79 -1.62 9.54 -3.83
C TYR A 79 -1.54 10.91 -4.51
N TRP A 80 -2.63 11.40 -5.09
CA TRP A 80 -2.73 12.78 -5.60
C TRP A 80 -2.35 13.80 -4.52
N ASN A 81 -2.99 13.72 -3.35
CA ASN A 81 -2.70 14.63 -2.24
C ASN A 81 -1.22 14.60 -1.84
N MET A 82 -0.64 13.42 -1.68
CA MET A 82 0.78 13.29 -1.37
C MET A 82 1.68 13.89 -2.47
N CYS A 83 1.32 13.71 -3.74
CA CYS A 83 2.07 14.26 -4.87
C CYS A 83 2.05 15.79 -4.88
N VAL A 84 0.87 16.40 -4.69
CA VAL A 84 0.69 17.86 -4.76
C VAL A 84 1.14 18.59 -3.50
N THR A 85 1.04 17.98 -2.30
CA THR A 85 1.42 18.64 -1.04
C THR A 85 2.83 18.30 -0.57
N ASN A 86 3.40 17.18 -1.03
CA ASN A 86 4.63 16.60 -0.46
C ASN A 86 4.54 16.28 1.05
N THR A 87 3.34 15.98 1.57
CA THR A 87 3.16 15.59 2.97
C THR A 87 2.24 14.37 3.13
N HIS A 88 2.22 13.80 4.33
CA HIS A 88 1.36 12.64 4.67
C HIS A 88 0.05 13.01 5.36
N ASP A 89 -0.03 14.24 5.88
CA ASP A 89 -1.04 14.75 6.81
C ASP A 89 -1.91 15.87 6.23
N LYS A 90 -1.51 16.47 5.11
CA LYS A 90 -2.27 17.53 4.44
C LYS A 90 -2.98 17.01 3.20
N ARG A 91 -3.99 17.78 2.76
CA ARG A 91 -4.67 17.61 1.47
C ARG A 91 -4.67 18.93 0.71
N ALA A 92 -4.68 18.85 -0.61
CA ALA A 92 -4.87 20.01 -1.46
C ALA A 92 -6.27 20.60 -1.21
N THR A 93 -6.41 21.91 -1.37
CA THR A 93 -7.73 22.53 -1.39
C THR A 93 -8.48 22.19 -2.68
N GLU A 94 -9.79 22.46 -2.70
CA GLU A 94 -10.61 22.24 -3.90
C GLU A 94 -10.17 23.14 -5.06
N GLU A 95 -9.62 24.35 -4.80
CA GLU A 95 -9.13 25.23 -5.86
C GLU A 95 -7.97 24.59 -6.65
N VAL A 96 -7.06 23.88 -5.97
CA VAL A 96 -5.96 23.14 -6.61
C VAL A 96 -6.51 22.04 -7.51
N LYS A 97 -7.56 21.37 -7.04
CA LYS A 97 -8.19 20.28 -7.80
C LYS A 97 -8.93 20.80 -9.03
N ILE A 98 -9.59 21.94 -8.94
CA ILE A 98 -10.21 22.63 -10.09
C ILE A 98 -9.13 23.05 -11.08
N MET A 99 -8.08 23.74 -10.60
CA MET A 99 -6.98 24.24 -11.44
C MET A 99 -6.28 23.12 -12.22
N TRP A 100 -6.14 21.93 -11.61
CA TRP A 100 -5.46 20.79 -12.21
C TRP A 100 -6.38 19.62 -12.52
N GLY A 101 -7.68 19.88 -12.75
CA GLY A 101 -8.69 18.85 -12.97
C GLY A 101 -8.38 17.91 -14.13
N GLU A 102 -7.82 18.43 -15.22
CA GLU A 102 -7.37 17.64 -16.37
C GLU A 102 -6.24 16.67 -15.98
N LYS A 103 -5.27 17.14 -15.20
CA LYS A 103 -4.16 16.29 -14.74
C LYS A 103 -4.64 15.26 -13.73
N TRP A 104 -5.61 15.60 -12.89
CA TRP A 104 -6.29 14.66 -12.01
C TRP A 104 -6.99 13.55 -12.80
N ARG A 105 -7.79 13.87 -13.84
CA ARG A 105 -8.47 12.87 -14.68
C ARG A 105 -7.49 11.89 -15.30
N ARG A 106 -6.43 12.41 -15.94
CA ARG A 106 -5.39 11.59 -16.57
C ARG A 106 -4.65 10.73 -15.55
N MET A 107 -4.43 11.24 -14.33
CA MET A 107 -3.86 10.46 -13.23
C MET A 107 -4.78 9.31 -12.82
N VAL A 108 -6.08 9.55 -12.68
CA VAL A 108 -7.05 8.49 -12.33
C VAL A 108 -7.06 7.37 -13.37
N LYS A 109 -6.93 7.66 -14.67
CA LYS A 109 -6.81 6.58 -15.67
C LYS A 109 -5.48 5.83 -15.54
N ASN A 110 -4.37 6.55 -15.48
CA ASN A 110 -3.04 5.96 -15.42
C ASN A 110 -2.83 5.09 -14.17
N GLU A 111 -3.28 5.58 -13.01
CA GLU A 111 -3.10 4.89 -11.74
C GLU A 111 -3.97 3.65 -11.62
N ALA A 112 -5.10 3.54 -12.34
CA ALA A 112 -5.89 2.31 -12.40
C ALA A 112 -5.08 1.17 -13.04
N LYS A 113 -4.42 1.46 -14.16
CA LYS A 113 -3.52 0.52 -14.84
C LYS A 113 -2.33 0.13 -13.96
N VAL A 114 -1.63 1.11 -13.38
CA VAL A 114 -0.48 0.83 -12.49
C VAL A 114 -0.91 0.03 -11.27
N TRP A 115 -2.06 0.36 -10.66
CA TRP A 115 -2.61 -0.37 -9.53
C TRP A 115 -2.93 -1.82 -9.91
N ARG A 116 -3.57 -2.08 -11.05
CA ARG A 116 -3.84 -3.45 -11.52
C ARG A 116 -2.52 -4.23 -11.71
N VAL A 117 -1.62 -3.72 -12.55
CA VAL A 117 -0.38 -4.42 -12.92
C VAL A 117 0.52 -4.66 -11.69
N PHE A 118 0.52 -3.74 -10.72
CA PHE A 118 1.25 -3.93 -9.47
C PHE A 118 0.76 -5.14 -8.68
N HIS A 119 -0.56 -5.30 -8.54
CA HIS A 119 -1.12 -6.42 -7.79
C HIS A 119 -1.00 -7.74 -8.56
N GLU A 120 -1.22 -7.73 -9.89
CA GLU A 120 -0.96 -8.89 -10.76
C GLU A 120 0.49 -9.35 -10.62
N TRP A 121 1.46 -8.44 -10.67
CA TRP A 121 2.86 -8.80 -10.54
C TRP A 121 3.15 -9.52 -9.22
N TRP A 122 2.66 -9.02 -8.10
CA TRP A 122 2.88 -9.67 -6.81
C TRP A 122 2.18 -11.03 -6.70
N MET A 123 1.02 -11.18 -7.32
CA MET A 123 0.23 -12.41 -7.29
C MET A 123 0.76 -13.47 -8.27
N GLU A 124 1.33 -13.07 -9.41
CA GLU A 124 1.71 -13.97 -10.51
C GLU A 124 3.24 -14.06 -10.69
N GLU A 125 3.93 -12.93 -10.75
CA GLU A 125 5.33 -12.83 -11.18
C GLU A 125 6.34 -12.70 -10.04
N GLY A 126 5.91 -12.33 -8.83
CA GLY A 126 6.82 -11.97 -7.73
C GLY A 126 7.75 -13.08 -7.26
N ARG A 127 7.58 -14.32 -7.76
CA ARG A 127 8.38 -15.53 -7.47
C ARG A 127 8.57 -15.80 -5.97
N VAL A 128 7.71 -15.23 -5.11
CA VAL A 128 7.63 -15.54 -3.69
C VAL A 128 6.79 -16.79 -3.52
N GLU A 129 7.32 -17.78 -2.82
CA GLU A 129 6.55 -18.97 -2.41
C GLU A 129 5.56 -18.63 -1.28
N ASP A 130 6.00 -17.84 -0.31
CA ASP A 130 5.24 -17.50 0.89
C ASP A 130 4.77 -16.03 0.88
N ILE A 131 3.51 -15.83 0.47
CA ILE A 131 2.89 -14.51 0.30
C ILE A 131 1.61 -14.38 1.13
N CYS A 132 1.49 -13.26 1.85
CA CYS A 132 0.30 -12.87 2.60
C CYS A 132 -0.32 -11.63 1.97
N VAL A 133 -1.48 -11.79 1.33
CA VAL A 133 -2.25 -10.69 0.75
C VAL A 133 -3.31 -10.25 1.76
N LEU A 134 -3.37 -8.96 2.07
CA LEU A 134 -4.32 -8.39 3.02
C LEU A 134 -4.86 -7.05 2.53
N ARG A 135 -6.07 -6.69 2.96
CA ARG A 135 -6.67 -5.40 2.63
C ARG A 135 -6.54 -4.42 3.79
N PHE A 136 -6.24 -3.17 3.47
CA PHE A 136 -6.11 -2.08 4.43
C PHE A 136 -7.38 -1.92 5.26
N GLU A 137 -8.54 -2.00 4.60
CA GLU A 137 -9.85 -1.84 5.22
C GLU A 137 -10.13 -2.93 6.25
N ASP A 138 -9.62 -4.14 6.01
CA ASP A 138 -9.83 -5.29 6.91
C ASP A 138 -8.95 -5.19 8.18
N ILE A 139 -7.86 -4.42 8.15
CA ILE A 139 -6.99 -4.16 9.32
C ILE A 139 -7.43 -2.91 10.09
N VAL A 140 -8.06 -1.96 9.39
CA VAL A 140 -8.50 -0.68 9.98
C VAL A 140 -9.89 -0.75 10.56
N GLY A 141 -10.79 -1.50 9.93
CA GLY A 141 -12.13 -1.75 10.46
C GLY A 141 -12.01 -2.43 11.82
N GLY A 142 -12.68 -1.92 12.85
CA GLY A 142 -12.70 -2.62 14.14
C GLY A 142 -13.39 -3.99 14.05
N GLY A 143 -13.38 -4.73 15.16
CA GLY A 143 -14.15 -5.96 15.29
C GLY A 143 -13.42 -7.24 14.90
N GLU A 144 -14.19 -8.31 14.71
CA GLU A 144 -13.67 -9.68 14.55
C GLU A 144 -12.80 -9.85 13.31
N ARG A 145 -13.21 -9.22 12.20
CA ARG A 145 -12.47 -9.27 10.94
C ARG A 145 -11.04 -8.81 11.09
N ARG A 146 -10.82 -7.66 11.73
CA ARG A 146 -9.47 -7.14 12.01
C ARG A 146 -8.66 -8.06 12.90
N ASN A 147 -9.28 -8.61 13.94
CA ASN A 147 -8.56 -9.52 14.83
C ASN A 147 -8.07 -10.76 14.08
N ARG A 148 -8.92 -11.33 13.22
CA ARG A 148 -8.57 -12.45 12.33
C ARG A 148 -7.43 -12.10 11.38
N GLU A 149 -7.48 -10.95 10.71
CA GLU A 149 -6.42 -10.53 9.79
C GLU A 149 -5.09 -10.22 10.49
N ILE A 150 -5.14 -9.62 11.68
CA ILE A 150 -3.93 -9.39 12.49
C ILE A 150 -3.30 -10.72 12.92
N GLU A 151 -4.10 -11.67 13.40
CA GLU A 151 -3.61 -12.99 13.81
C GLU A 151 -2.96 -13.73 12.64
N ARG A 152 -3.61 -13.71 11.47
CA ARG A 152 -3.06 -14.28 10.24
C ARG A 152 -1.74 -13.64 9.84
N LEU A 153 -1.66 -12.30 9.87
CA LEU A 153 -0.43 -11.57 9.58
C LEU A 153 0.70 -11.92 10.55
N MET A 154 0.43 -12.01 11.86
CA MET A 154 1.47 -12.31 12.85
C MET A 154 2.00 -13.73 12.68
N ARG A 155 1.11 -14.73 12.48
CA ARG A 155 1.53 -16.11 12.18
C ARG A 155 2.45 -16.18 10.95
N PHE A 156 2.12 -15.41 9.92
CA PHE A 156 2.91 -15.34 8.69
C PHE A 156 4.29 -14.70 8.91
N ILE A 157 4.36 -13.58 9.64
CA ILE A 157 5.63 -12.90 9.94
C ILE A 157 6.53 -13.82 10.80
N GLU A 158 5.97 -14.50 11.79
CA GLU A 158 6.69 -15.42 12.68
C GLU A 158 7.08 -16.73 12.00
N GLY A 159 6.38 -17.13 10.92
CA GLY A 159 6.79 -18.22 10.04
C GLY A 159 6.36 -19.61 10.43
N GLY A 160 5.15 -19.76 10.94
CA GLY A 160 4.72 -20.96 11.65
C GLY A 160 4.88 -22.29 10.89
N GLU A 161 5.73 -23.16 11.42
CA GLU A 161 5.30 -24.33 12.21
C GLU A 161 6.12 -24.32 13.53
N GLY A 162 5.47 -24.35 14.72
CA GLY A 162 6.17 -24.57 15.99
C GLY A 162 6.27 -23.42 17.03
N GLY A 163 5.38 -22.43 17.01
CA GLY A 163 5.17 -21.56 18.18
C GLY A 163 4.22 -22.23 19.16
N GLY A 164 4.73 -22.97 20.15
CA GLY A 164 3.94 -23.69 21.16
C GLY A 164 2.89 -22.81 21.85
N ILE A 165 1.97 -23.46 22.59
CA ILE A 165 0.78 -22.94 23.30
C ILE A 165 0.99 -21.57 24.02
N ILE A 166 2.23 -21.20 24.34
CA ILE A 166 2.68 -19.93 24.91
C ILE A 166 2.55 -18.72 23.93
N GLY A 167 2.64 -18.94 22.61
CA GLY A 167 2.48 -17.91 21.57
C GLY A 167 1.03 -17.50 21.31
N GLY A 168 0.07 -18.40 21.51
CA GLY A 168 -1.36 -18.14 21.27
C GLY A 168 -1.99 -17.19 22.31
N GLU A 169 -1.54 -17.22 23.56
CA GLU A 169 -1.96 -16.23 24.58
C GLU A 169 -1.25 -14.90 24.40
N ARG A 170 0.05 -14.90 24.06
CA ARG A 170 0.80 -13.68 23.77
C ARG A 170 0.25 -12.96 22.53
N ASN A 171 -0.14 -13.69 21.49
CA ASN A 171 -0.75 -13.14 20.28
C ASN A 171 -2.18 -12.61 20.52
N ARG A 172 -3.01 -13.31 21.32
CA ARG A 172 -4.30 -12.77 21.76
C ARG A 172 -4.14 -11.53 22.63
N ASN A 173 -3.16 -11.52 23.53
CA ASN A 173 -2.89 -10.37 24.40
C ASN A 173 -2.26 -9.20 23.65
N ASN A 174 -1.39 -9.44 22.66
CA ASN A 174 -0.81 -8.42 21.79
C ASN A 174 -1.86 -7.87 20.81
N ALA A 175 -2.71 -8.70 20.21
CA ALA A 175 -3.82 -8.25 19.37
C ALA A 175 -4.86 -7.44 20.17
N LYS A 176 -5.19 -7.89 21.41
CA LYS A 176 -6.00 -7.12 22.36
C LYS A 176 -5.30 -5.83 22.79
N ALA A 177 -3.99 -5.84 23.04
CA ALA A 177 -3.22 -4.65 23.39
C ALA A 177 -3.09 -3.67 22.22
N ALA A 178 -2.98 -4.14 20.98
CA ALA A 178 -3.00 -3.29 19.79
C ALA A 178 -4.41 -2.73 19.51
N ALA A 179 -5.46 -3.48 19.81
CA ALA A 179 -6.84 -2.97 19.83
C ALA A 179 -7.04 -1.92 20.94
N ALA A 180 -6.36 -2.07 22.09
CA ALA A 180 -6.42 -1.16 23.23
C ALA A 180 -5.45 0.04 23.13
N SER A 181 -4.38 -0.04 22.33
CA SER A 181 -3.29 0.94 22.21
C SER A 181 -3.68 2.31 21.63
N GLY A 182 -4.97 2.55 21.43
CA GLY A 182 -5.48 3.90 21.17
C GLY A 182 -5.01 4.53 19.86
N TYR A 183 -4.42 3.77 18.93
CA TYR A 183 -4.21 4.27 17.56
C TYR A 183 -5.58 4.43 16.90
N LYS A 184 -6.17 5.61 17.11
CA LYS A 184 -7.36 6.09 16.42
C LYS A 184 -6.95 6.32 14.97
N VAL A 185 -6.99 5.26 14.15
CA VAL A 185 -7.19 5.46 12.72
C VAL A 185 -8.49 6.23 12.64
N LYS A 186 -8.47 7.49 12.16
CA LYS A 186 -9.70 8.16 11.75
C LYS A 186 -10.44 7.14 10.89
N PRO A 187 -11.70 6.78 11.17
CA PRO A 187 -12.44 5.85 10.32
C PRO A 187 -12.46 6.47 8.92
N GLY A 188 -11.54 6.02 8.08
CA GLY A 188 -11.51 6.30 6.67
C GLY A 188 -12.64 5.46 6.15
N GLY A 189 -13.85 6.02 6.18
CA GLY A 189 -15.00 5.40 5.56
C GLY A 189 -14.59 4.99 4.16
N VAL A 190 -14.82 3.73 3.86
CA VAL A 190 -14.59 3.17 2.53
C VAL A 190 -15.34 4.03 1.53
N GLY A 191 -14.67 4.47 0.46
CA GLY A 191 -15.33 5.22 -0.61
C GLY A 191 -15.56 6.70 -0.30
N LYS A 192 -14.99 7.26 0.78
CA LYS A 192 -15.00 8.72 1.05
C LYS A 192 -14.40 9.55 -0.10
N ALA A 193 -13.58 8.93 -0.94
CA ALA A 193 -13.05 9.58 -2.12
C ALA A 193 -14.07 9.73 -3.26
N MET A 194 -15.19 9.01 -3.29
CA MET A 194 -16.07 8.94 -4.48
C MET A 194 -16.63 10.29 -4.95
N LYS A 195 -16.83 11.25 -4.04
CA LYS A 195 -17.22 12.62 -4.40
C LYS A 195 -16.25 13.32 -5.37
N ASP A 196 -15.05 12.79 -5.53
CA ASP A 196 -13.97 13.38 -6.32
C ASP A 196 -13.84 12.80 -7.73
N PHE A 197 -14.69 11.84 -8.10
CA PHE A 197 -14.62 11.11 -9.36
C PHE A 197 -15.88 11.36 -10.18
N THR A 198 -15.69 11.65 -11.47
CA THR A 198 -16.80 11.71 -12.44
C THR A 198 -17.16 10.29 -12.91
N GLU A 199 -18.34 10.15 -13.52
CA GLU A 199 -18.75 8.87 -14.12
C GLU A 199 -17.76 8.38 -15.18
N GLU A 200 -17.22 9.30 -15.98
CA GLU A 200 -16.16 9.02 -16.98
C GLU A 200 -14.91 8.44 -16.31
N MET A 201 -14.41 9.06 -15.24
CA MET A 201 -13.27 8.54 -14.49
C MET A 201 -13.55 7.14 -13.91
N VAL A 202 -14.79 6.91 -13.49
CA VAL A 202 -15.22 5.61 -12.97
C VAL A 202 -15.22 4.57 -14.09
N ALA A 203 -15.73 4.92 -15.27
CA ALA A 203 -15.74 4.04 -16.44
C ALA A 203 -14.32 3.68 -16.87
N ASP A 204 -13.44 4.67 -17.03
CA ASP A 204 -12.02 4.49 -17.39
C ASP A 204 -11.30 3.54 -16.43
N ALA A 205 -11.47 3.73 -15.12
CA ALA A 205 -10.81 2.88 -14.13
C ALA A 205 -11.40 1.46 -14.08
N ASN A 206 -12.70 1.28 -14.38
CA ASN A 206 -13.30 -0.05 -14.49
C ASN A 206 -12.88 -0.77 -15.77
N GLU A 207 -12.68 -0.06 -16.87
CA GLU A 207 -12.09 -0.61 -18.09
C GLU A 207 -10.68 -1.16 -17.80
N GLU A 208 -9.85 -0.38 -17.10
CA GLU A 208 -8.46 -0.75 -16.83
C GLU A 208 -8.27 -1.77 -15.69
N ALA A 209 -9.11 -1.74 -14.64
CA ALA A 209 -8.89 -2.49 -13.39
C ALA A 209 -10.13 -3.19 -12.84
N GLY A 210 -11.24 -3.21 -13.56
CA GLY A 210 -12.54 -3.69 -13.06
C GLY A 210 -12.55 -5.14 -12.59
N GLU A 211 -11.82 -6.03 -13.26
CA GLU A 211 -11.70 -7.43 -12.84
C GLU A 211 -10.98 -7.57 -11.50
N MET A 212 -9.82 -6.93 -11.37
CA MET A 212 -9.04 -6.89 -10.13
C MET A 212 -9.84 -6.25 -8.99
N LEU A 213 -10.61 -5.19 -9.27
CA LEU A 213 -11.53 -4.57 -8.30
C LEU A 213 -12.61 -5.55 -7.82
N ARG A 214 -13.26 -6.31 -8.71
CA ARG A 214 -14.25 -7.33 -8.35
C ARG A 214 -13.65 -8.41 -7.48
N MET A 215 -12.56 -8.98 -7.94
CA MET A 215 -11.88 -10.07 -7.25
C MET A 215 -11.44 -9.67 -5.83
N LEU A 216 -10.95 -8.45 -5.64
CA LEU A 216 -10.55 -7.93 -4.32
C LEU A 216 -11.73 -7.40 -3.48
N GLY A 217 -12.98 -7.53 -3.95
CA GLY A 217 -14.19 -7.16 -3.23
C GLY A 217 -14.51 -5.66 -3.20
N TYR A 218 -13.99 -4.88 -4.16
CA TYR A 218 -14.15 -3.42 -4.26
C TYR A 218 -15.14 -2.95 -5.34
N GLU A 219 -15.80 -3.86 -6.07
CA GLU A 219 -16.68 -3.54 -7.19
C GLU A 219 -17.86 -2.62 -6.86
N ASP A 220 -18.39 -2.69 -5.64
CA ASP A 220 -19.55 -1.89 -5.24
C ASP A 220 -19.13 -0.55 -4.64
N VAL A 221 -17.84 -0.33 -4.36
CA VAL A 221 -17.38 0.91 -3.71
C VAL A 221 -17.68 2.13 -4.56
N CYS A 222 -17.56 2.02 -5.89
CA CYS A 222 -17.90 3.12 -6.80
C CYS A 222 -19.41 3.42 -6.85
N LYS A 223 -20.25 2.49 -6.41
CA LYS A 223 -21.71 2.63 -6.32
C LYS A 223 -22.17 3.02 -4.92
N GLY A 224 -21.25 3.38 -4.03
CA GLY A 224 -21.54 3.67 -2.62
C GLY A 224 -21.79 2.42 -1.76
N GLY A 225 -21.53 1.23 -2.28
CA GLY A 225 -21.62 -0.02 -1.54
C GLY A 225 -20.42 -0.27 -0.62
N ALA A 226 -20.56 -1.26 0.27
CA ALA A 226 -19.52 -1.66 1.19
C ALA A 226 -18.43 -2.51 0.50
N VAL A 227 -17.26 -2.62 1.13
CA VAL A 227 -16.27 -3.63 0.73
C VAL A 227 -16.83 -5.01 1.04
N ARG A 228 -16.91 -5.88 0.03
CA ARG A 228 -17.37 -7.26 0.23
C ARG A 228 -16.37 -8.05 1.07
N ASP A 229 -16.89 -8.98 1.87
CA ASP A 229 -16.04 -9.98 2.52
C ASP A 229 -15.63 -11.01 1.46
N VAL A 230 -14.33 -11.13 1.23
CA VAL A 230 -13.75 -12.04 0.25
C VAL A 230 -12.66 -12.86 0.95
N ASP A 231 -12.54 -14.12 0.53
CA ASP A 231 -11.47 -14.99 1.00
C ASP A 231 -10.15 -14.65 0.30
N MET A 232 -9.30 -13.89 1.01
CA MET A 232 -8.00 -13.47 0.49
C MET A 232 -7.02 -14.63 0.31
N GLU A 233 -7.17 -15.74 1.06
CA GLU A 233 -6.33 -16.93 0.89
C GLU A 233 -6.77 -17.71 -0.35
N GLY A 234 -8.08 -17.87 -0.55
CA GLY A 234 -8.63 -18.44 -1.77
C GLY A 234 -8.24 -17.68 -3.03
N ILE A 235 -8.22 -16.34 -2.98
CA ILE A 235 -7.73 -15.49 -4.09
C ILE A 235 -6.25 -15.76 -4.37
N ARG A 236 -5.40 -15.75 -3.33
CA ARG A 236 -3.97 -16.09 -3.47
C ARG A 236 -3.79 -17.48 -4.12
N ASP A 237 -4.55 -18.47 -3.67
CA ASP A 237 -4.42 -19.84 -4.17
C ASP A 237 -4.88 -19.97 -5.62
N ALA A 238 -5.89 -19.19 -6.04
CA ALA A 238 -6.30 -19.12 -7.43
C ALA A 238 -5.16 -18.59 -8.32
N PHE A 239 -4.45 -17.54 -7.91
CA PHE A 239 -3.28 -17.04 -8.64
C PHE A 239 -2.13 -18.03 -8.68
N ASN A 240 -1.86 -18.70 -7.55
CA ASN A 240 -0.81 -19.71 -7.48
C ASN A 240 -1.09 -20.91 -8.40
N ARG A 241 -2.36 -21.32 -8.56
CA ARG A 241 -2.75 -22.39 -9.51
C ARG A 241 -2.60 -21.96 -10.97
N GLY A 242 -2.78 -20.67 -11.27
CA GLY A 242 -2.63 -20.10 -12.61
C GLY A 242 -1.18 -19.90 -13.06
N ARG A 243 -0.21 -19.92 -12.13
CA ARG A 243 1.22 -19.88 -12.48
C ARG A 243 1.55 -21.05 -13.41
N LYS A 244 1.88 -20.76 -14.67
CA LYS A 244 2.71 -21.70 -15.45
C LYS A 244 3.91 -21.99 -14.56
N LYS A 245 4.14 -23.26 -14.24
CA LYS A 245 5.41 -23.70 -13.65
C LYS A 245 6.50 -23.28 -14.64
N VAL A 246 7.07 -22.09 -14.43
CA VAL A 246 8.32 -21.74 -15.08
C VAL A 246 9.30 -22.76 -14.50
N GLU A 247 9.85 -23.61 -15.35
CA GLU A 247 10.72 -24.74 -14.97
C GLU A 247 12.03 -24.27 -14.30
N ASP A 248 12.28 -22.95 -14.26
CA ASP A 248 13.27 -22.35 -13.39
C ASP A 248 12.82 -22.47 -11.93
N LYS A 249 13.49 -23.36 -11.20
CA LYS A 249 13.42 -23.49 -9.73
C LYS A 249 13.27 -22.11 -9.10
N LEU A 250 12.09 -21.85 -8.52
CA LEU A 250 11.91 -20.73 -7.59
C LEU A 250 12.97 -20.94 -6.49
N ASP A 251 13.87 -19.99 -6.28
CA ASP A 251 14.87 -20.06 -5.20
C ASP A 251 14.25 -19.70 -3.83
N GLY A 252 12.91 -19.62 -3.77
CA GLY A 252 12.15 -19.24 -2.58
C GLY A 252 12.30 -17.77 -2.19
N THR A 253 12.91 -16.93 -3.04
CA THR A 253 13.17 -15.52 -2.73
C THR A 253 12.60 -14.55 -3.75
N VAL A 254 12.04 -13.43 -3.27
CA VAL A 254 11.78 -12.26 -4.12
C VAL A 254 12.99 -11.36 -4.12
N ARG A 255 13.41 -10.98 -5.32
CA ARG A 255 14.42 -9.94 -5.51
C ARG A 255 13.71 -8.62 -5.76
N ILE A 256 13.89 -7.66 -4.87
CA ILE A 256 13.32 -6.32 -5.02
C ILE A 256 14.32 -5.38 -5.66
N ASN A 257 13.81 -4.41 -6.41
CA ASN A 257 14.60 -3.38 -7.11
C ASN A 257 15.60 -3.94 -8.14
N LYS A 258 15.42 -5.19 -8.58
CA LYS A 258 16.14 -5.84 -9.69
C LYS A 258 15.16 -6.11 -10.84
N GLY A 259 15.43 -5.55 -12.01
CA GLY A 259 14.59 -5.72 -13.21
C GLY A 259 13.96 -4.43 -13.71
N GLN A 260 12.88 -4.58 -14.48
CA GLN A 260 12.11 -3.50 -15.09
C GLN A 260 11.04 -2.97 -14.13
N GLU A 261 10.90 -1.64 -14.05
CA GLU A 261 9.82 -0.98 -13.31
C GLU A 261 8.50 -1.10 -14.13
N ILE A 262 7.35 -1.19 -13.44
CA ILE A 262 6.04 -1.11 -14.11
C ILE A 262 5.88 0.23 -14.82
N ARG A 263 6.32 1.30 -14.16
CA ARG A 263 6.29 2.63 -14.77
C ARG A 263 7.40 2.75 -15.78
N ARG A 264 7.03 3.29 -16.94
CA ARG A 264 8.00 3.70 -17.95
C ARG A 264 8.69 4.97 -17.51
N GLU A 265 9.91 5.17 -18.00
CA GLU A 265 10.69 6.38 -17.73
C GLU A 265 10.00 7.65 -18.27
N ASP A 266 9.18 7.50 -19.32
CA ASP A 266 8.42 8.59 -19.91
C ASP A 266 7.07 8.88 -19.22
N ASP A 267 6.61 8.04 -18.28
CA ASP A 267 5.33 8.21 -17.56
C ASP A 267 5.24 9.61 -16.90
N GLU A 268 4.16 10.34 -17.20
CA GLU A 268 3.90 11.68 -16.67
C GLU A 268 3.64 11.68 -15.15
N PHE A 269 3.25 10.52 -14.61
CA PHE A 269 2.96 10.31 -13.20
C PHE A 269 4.12 9.59 -12.48
N GLY A 270 3.93 9.16 -11.24
CA GLY A 270 5.05 8.58 -10.48
C GLY A 270 6.07 9.65 -10.05
N ARG A 271 7.35 9.43 -10.37
CA ARG A 271 8.44 10.34 -9.96
C ARG A 271 8.30 11.73 -10.59
N LYS A 272 7.79 11.83 -11.82
CA LYS A 272 7.59 13.11 -12.53
C LYS A 272 6.57 14.04 -11.89
N MET A 273 5.71 13.52 -11.01
CA MET A 273 4.83 14.39 -10.20
C MET A 273 5.62 15.34 -9.29
N THR A 274 6.82 14.95 -8.85
CA THR A 274 7.68 15.83 -8.04
C THR A 274 8.21 17.00 -8.86
N GLU A 275 8.70 16.73 -10.06
CA GLU A 275 9.21 17.74 -10.99
C GLU A 275 8.08 18.69 -11.43
N TRP A 276 6.93 18.11 -11.81
CA TRP A 276 5.75 18.89 -12.15
C TRP A 276 5.32 19.79 -10.99
N ARG A 277 5.17 19.27 -9.76
CA ARG A 277 4.78 20.08 -8.60
C ARG A 277 5.74 21.25 -8.42
N ARG A 278 7.05 20.98 -8.37
CA ARG A 278 8.10 22.01 -8.21
C ARG A 278 8.06 23.09 -9.29
N SER A 279 7.75 22.70 -10.53
CA SER A 279 7.58 23.66 -11.64
C SER A 279 6.39 24.61 -11.44
N LYS A 280 5.41 24.23 -10.62
CA LYS A 280 4.21 25.03 -10.32
C LYS A 280 4.28 25.74 -8.96
N THR A 281 5.18 25.32 -8.09
CA THR A 281 5.33 25.82 -6.72
C THR A 281 6.64 26.57 -6.47
N ASP A 282 7.34 26.99 -7.53
CA ASP A 282 8.62 27.70 -7.43
C ASP A 282 9.64 26.89 -6.58
N ASN A 283 9.88 25.64 -6.99
CA ASN A 283 10.67 24.66 -6.24
C ASN A 283 10.19 24.45 -4.79
N ASP A 284 8.87 24.36 -4.60
CA ASP A 284 8.22 24.21 -3.30
C ASP A 284 8.35 25.42 -2.35
N THR A 285 8.89 26.57 -2.81
CA THR A 285 8.93 27.81 -2.02
C THR A 285 7.57 28.52 -1.95
N LYS A 286 6.69 28.27 -2.92
CA LYS A 286 5.29 28.72 -2.96
C LYS A 286 4.39 27.50 -3.12
N PRO A 287 4.19 26.70 -2.05
CA PRO A 287 3.43 25.46 -2.13
C PRO A 287 1.96 25.74 -2.50
N PHE A 288 1.32 24.75 -3.11
CA PHE A 288 -0.13 24.81 -3.34
C PHE A 288 -0.89 25.00 -2.02
N PRO A 289 -2.05 25.67 -2.02
CA PRO A 289 -2.90 25.76 -0.84
C PRO A 289 -3.29 24.38 -0.30
N THR A 290 -3.20 24.22 1.02
CA THR A 290 -3.49 22.95 1.70
C THR A 290 -4.37 23.13 2.92
N VAL A 291 -5.07 22.08 3.31
CA VAL A 291 -5.76 21.96 4.60
C VAL A 291 -5.37 20.66 5.31
N GLU A 292 -5.55 20.62 6.62
CA GLU A 292 -5.32 19.42 7.44
C GLU A 292 -6.31 18.30 7.10
N ARG A 293 -5.86 17.04 7.19
CA ARG A 293 -6.71 15.84 7.03
C ARG A 293 -7.53 15.53 8.27
#